data_AF-A0A936SBI5-F1
#
_entry.id   AF-A0A936SBI5-F1
#
_cell.length_a   1.000
_cell.length_b   1.000
_cell.length_c   1.000
_cell.angle_alpha   90.00
_cell.angle_beta   90.00
_cell.angle_gamma   90.00
#
_symmetry.space_group_name_H-M   'P 1'
#
loop_
_entity.id
_entity.type
_entity.pdbx_description
1 polymer ?
#
loop_
_entity_poly.entity_id
_entity_poly.type
_entity_poly.pdbx_seq_one_letter_code
_entity_poly.pdbx_strand_id
1 'polypeptide(L)'
;MDIEALNCPNCGVGVASDHTQCEFCNSRLKTMACPSCMGLMFVGTQFCGHCGEKMVEAATPEGDGLGNCPRCKSGLEMLKIADTAFRECLRCDGLWADVATFERLCVEREEQSAVMGFIGDRESHTVSASKISYVPCPDCSQLMNRSNFARASGVIIDICKRHGVWFDAEELPRIIEFIQSGGMELARQKEKVEIEEQRKRLREEQRKYGAEEPQTGLGSIFASDSNASIRSFVRRLFD
;
A
#
# COMPACT_ATOMS: atom_id res chain seq x y z
N MET A 1 -13.36 -31.76 22.43
CA MET A 1 -13.68 -31.32 21.06
C MET A 1 -12.85 -32.22 20.18
N ASP A 2 -13.49 -33.11 19.43
CA ASP A 2 -12.76 -34.09 18.63
C ASP A 2 -12.03 -33.38 17.49
N ILE A 3 -10.75 -33.69 17.30
CA ILE A 3 -9.91 -33.10 16.26
C ILE A 3 -10.07 -33.96 15.02
N GLU A 4 -10.64 -33.38 13.96
CA GLU A 4 -10.88 -34.06 12.69
C GLU A 4 -10.04 -33.44 11.57
N ALA A 5 -9.67 -34.25 10.58
CA ALA A 5 -8.97 -33.76 9.40
C ALA A 5 -9.98 -33.18 8.39
N LEU A 6 -9.86 -31.88 8.12
CA LEU A 6 -10.71 -31.13 7.20
C LEU A 6 -9.89 -30.65 6.01
N ASN A 7 -10.50 -30.60 4.82
CA ASN A 7 -9.79 -30.15 3.63
C ASN A 7 -9.67 -28.63 3.61
N CYS A 8 -8.44 -28.14 3.46
CA CYS A 8 -8.17 -26.72 3.24
C CYS A 8 -8.97 -26.22 2.02
N PRO A 9 -9.76 -25.15 2.14
CA PRO A 9 -10.60 -24.66 1.05
C PRO A 9 -9.78 -24.11 -0.13
N ASN A 10 -8.51 -23.75 0.10
CA ASN A 10 -7.66 -23.14 -0.93
C ASN A 10 -6.75 -24.15 -1.65
N CYS A 11 -6.10 -25.07 -0.92
CA CYS A 11 -5.14 -26.01 -1.52
C CYS A 11 -5.54 -27.49 -1.44
N GLY A 12 -6.65 -27.82 -0.78
CA GLY A 12 -7.17 -29.18 -0.66
C GLY A 12 -6.39 -30.10 0.29
N VAL A 13 -5.30 -29.63 0.92
CA VAL A 13 -4.56 -30.42 1.93
C VAL A 13 -5.43 -30.63 3.16
N GLY A 14 -5.39 -31.84 3.73
CA GLY A 14 -6.02 -32.14 5.01
C GLY A 14 -5.33 -31.39 6.14
N VAL A 15 -6.09 -30.61 6.89
CA VAL A 15 -5.64 -29.82 8.04
C VAL A 15 -6.53 -30.15 9.23
N ALA A 16 -5.92 -30.28 10.42
CA ALA A 16 -6.67 -30.52 11.65
C ALA A 16 -7.60 -29.33 11.96
N SER A 17 -8.81 -29.64 12.44
CA SER A 17 -9.89 -28.66 12.62
C SER A 17 -9.61 -27.55 13.64
N ASP A 18 -8.62 -27.73 14.52
CA ASP A 18 -8.18 -26.76 15.51
C ASP A 18 -7.08 -25.81 15.01
N HIS A 19 -6.51 -26.08 13.83
CA HIS A 19 -5.56 -25.17 13.21
C HIS A 19 -6.26 -23.96 12.61
N THR A 20 -5.71 -22.79 12.90
CA THR A 20 -6.17 -21.49 12.37
C THR A 20 -5.45 -21.10 11.08
N GLN A 21 -4.50 -21.92 10.61
CA GLN A 21 -3.73 -21.69 9.39
C GLN A 21 -3.29 -23.03 8.76
N CYS A 22 -3.34 -23.12 7.43
CA CYS A 22 -2.84 -24.27 6.68
C CYS A 22 -1.31 -24.22 6.56
N GLU A 23 -0.61 -25.24 7.05
CA GLU A 23 0.86 -25.32 7.00
C GLU A 23 1.44 -25.42 5.58
N PHE A 24 0.62 -25.83 4.60
CA PHE A 24 1.07 -25.99 3.22
C PHE A 24 0.95 -24.69 2.39
N CYS A 25 -0.22 -24.06 2.41
CA CYS A 25 -0.50 -22.90 1.56
C CYS A 25 -0.58 -21.57 2.32
N ASN A 26 -0.40 -21.61 3.65
CA ASN A 26 -0.48 -20.50 4.60
C ASN A 26 -1.85 -19.80 4.66
N SER A 27 -2.90 -20.39 4.09
CA SER A 27 -4.25 -19.80 4.16
C SER A 27 -4.78 -19.89 5.58
N ARG A 28 -5.38 -18.80 6.07
CA ARG A 28 -6.06 -18.79 7.36
C ARG A 28 -7.30 -19.67 7.29
N LEU A 29 -7.58 -20.37 8.38
CA LEU A 29 -8.65 -21.35 8.48
C LEU A 29 -9.58 -20.96 9.61
N LYS A 30 -10.89 -21.02 9.33
CA LYS A 30 -11.95 -20.79 10.31
C LYS A 30 -12.96 -21.91 10.17
N THR A 31 -13.35 -22.52 11.27
CA THR A 31 -14.32 -23.60 11.26
C THR A 31 -15.75 -23.08 11.28
N MET A 32 -16.64 -23.83 10.65
CA MET A 32 -18.09 -23.68 10.69
C MET A 32 -18.75 -25.05 10.65
N ALA A 33 -20.02 -25.15 11.06
CA ALA A 33 -20.81 -26.36 10.89
C ALA A 33 -21.54 -26.35 9.54
N CYS A 34 -21.60 -27.50 8.87
CA CYS A 34 -22.42 -27.70 7.68
C CYS A 34 -23.91 -27.52 8.04
N PRO A 35 -24.69 -26.70 7.31
CA PRO A 35 -26.12 -26.53 7.58
C PRO A 35 -26.95 -27.81 7.38
N SER A 36 -26.53 -28.71 6.49
CA SER A 36 -27.28 -29.94 6.18
C SER A 36 -27.01 -31.08 7.16
N CYS A 37 -25.73 -31.34 7.48
CA CYS A 37 -25.35 -32.49 8.31
C CYS A 37 -24.72 -32.13 9.66
N MET A 38 -24.53 -30.83 9.92
CA MET A 38 -23.85 -30.30 11.11
C MET A 38 -22.38 -30.73 11.28
N GLY A 39 -21.81 -31.43 10.29
CA GLY A 39 -20.39 -31.79 10.25
C GLY A 39 -19.49 -30.55 10.22
N LEU A 40 -18.37 -30.60 10.91
CA LEU A 40 -17.40 -29.51 10.96
C LEU A 40 -16.70 -29.36 9.60
N MET A 41 -16.47 -28.13 9.18
CA MET A 41 -15.76 -27.82 7.93
C MET A 41 -15.09 -26.45 8.02
N PHE A 42 -14.19 -26.15 7.08
CA PHE A 42 -13.64 -24.80 6.98
C PHE A 42 -14.56 -23.88 6.16
N VAL A 43 -14.61 -22.61 6.55
CA VAL A 43 -15.26 -21.55 5.78
C VAL A 43 -14.63 -21.49 4.39
N GLY A 44 -15.46 -21.42 3.35
CA GLY A 44 -15.02 -21.35 1.95
C GLY A 44 -14.88 -22.71 1.23
N THR A 45 -15.15 -23.85 1.88
CA THR A 45 -15.18 -25.14 1.20
C THR A 45 -16.44 -25.26 0.32
N GLN A 46 -16.26 -25.64 -0.96
CA GLN A 46 -17.36 -25.76 -1.94
C GLN A 46 -18.35 -26.90 -1.64
N PHE A 47 -17.85 -27.98 -1.02
CA PHE A 47 -18.65 -29.16 -0.69
C PHE A 47 -18.35 -29.62 0.73
N CYS A 48 -19.37 -30.04 1.47
CA CYS A 48 -19.17 -30.63 2.78
C CYS A 48 -18.41 -31.96 2.66
N GLY A 49 -17.27 -32.09 3.35
CA GLY A 49 -16.49 -33.34 3.38
C GLY A 49 -17.19 -34.51 4.09
N HIS A 50 -18.26 -34.25 4.84
CA HIS A 50 -19.01 -35.26 5.58
C HIS A 50 -20.22 -35.80 4.80
N CYS A 51 -21.10 -34.92 4.29
CA CYS A 51 -22.32 -35.33 3.60
C CYS A 51 -22.32 -35.08 2.08
N GLY A 52 -21.31 -34.41 1.55
CA GLY A 52 -21.24 -34.06 0.13
C GLY A 52 -22.20 -32.94 -0.31
N GLU A 53 -22.93 -32.32 0.62
CA GLU A 53 -23.79 -31.17 0.31
C GLU A 53 -22.96 -30.08 -0.36
N LYS A 54 -23.46 -29.56 -1.48
CA LYS A 54 -22.89 -28.37 -2.09
C LYS A 54 -23.19 -27.22 -1.14
N MET A 55 -22.16 -26.61 -0.58
CA MET A 55 -22.34 -25.36 0.11
C MET A 55 -22.80 -24.37 -0.95
N VAL A 56 -24.07 -23.96 -0.89
CA VAL A 56 -24.56 -22.80 -1.63
C VAL A 56 -23.52 -21.74 -1.36
N GLU A 57 -22.94 -21.22 -2.45
CA GLU A 57 -21.99 -20.13 -2.42
C GLU A 57 -22.37 -19.26 -1.24
N ALA A 58 -21.50 -19.18 -0.22
CA ALA A 58 -21.45 -17.95 0.52
C ALA A 58 -21.28 -16.95 -0.61
N ALA A 59 -22.36 -16.25 -0.96
CA ALA A 59 -22.39 -15.38 -2.10
C ALA A 59 -21.30 -14.38 -1.79
N THR A 60 -20.10 -14.66 -2.29
CA THR A 60 -19.15 -13.66 -2.66
C THR A 60 -20.01 -12.82 -3.59
N PRO A 61 -20.31 -11.55 -3.22
CA PRO A 61 -21.03 -10.70 -4.15
C PRO A 61 -20.25 -10.80 -5.44
N GLU A 62 -20.91 -11.33 -6.49
CA GLU A 62 -20.29 -11.67 -7.76
C GLU A 62 -19.39 -10.52 -8.17
N GLY A 63 -18.09 -10.73 -7.95
CA GLY A 63 -17.06 -9.72 -8.08
C GLY A 63 -16.49 -9.75 -9.47
N ASP A 64 -17.35 -9.83 -10.49
CA ASP A 64 -16.91 -9.60 -11.85
C ASP A 64 -16.32 -8.18 -11.91
N GLY A 65 -14.98 -8.10 -11.97
CA GLY A 65 -14.23 -6.84 -12.01
C GLY A 65 -13.59 -6.38 -10.70
N LEU A 66 -13.58 -7.16 -9.61
CA LEU A 66 -12.87 -6.77 -8.37
C LEU A 66 -11.34 -6.95 -8.44
N GLY A 67 -10.86 -7.68 -9.45
CA GLY A 67 -9.45 -7.94 -9.68
C GLY A 67 -8.89 -9.05 -8.79
N ASN A 68 -7.59 -9.32 -8.95
CA ASN A 68 -6.90 -10.37 -8.23
C ASN A 68 -5.94 -9.78 -7.18
N CYS A 69 -5.82 -10.48 -6.05
CA CYS A 69 -4.81 -10.19 -5.06
C CYS A 69 -3.42 -10.25 -5.70
N PRO A 70 -2.58 -9.21 -5.54
CA PRO A 70 -1.33 -9.16 -6.26
C PRO A 70 -0.24 -10.02 -5.62
N ARG A 71 -0.42 -10.44 -4.36
CA ARG A 71 0.40 -11.43 -3.64
C ARG A 71 -0.03 -12.87 -3.94
N CYS A 72 -1.31 -13.16 -3.73
CA CYS A 72 -1.85 -14.53 -3.76
C CYS A 72 -2.39 -14.98 -5.12
N LYS A 73 -2.67 -14.03 -6.02
CA LYS A 73 -3.33 -14.24 -7.32
C LYS A 73 -4.74 -14.84 -7.23
N SER A 74 -5.35 -14.85 -6.04
CA SER A 74 -6.76 -15.20 -5.81
C SER A 74 -7.67 -14.00 -6.08
N GLY A 75 -8.94 -14.24 -6.38
CA GLY A 75 -9.95 -13.18 -6.50
C GLY A 75 -10.07 -12.36 -5.21
N LEU A 76 -10.36 -11.07 -5.35
CA LEU A 76 -10.67 -10.18 -4.24
C LEU A 76 -12.17 -10.15 -3.97
N GLU A 77 -12.55 -9.96 -2.71
CA GLU A 77 -13.93 -9.85 -2.26
C GLU A 77 -14.23 -8.44 -1.74
N MET A 78 -15.47 -7.99 -1.87
CA MET A 78 -15.87 -6.68 -1.35
C MET A 78 -16.08 -6.74 0.18
N LEU A 79 -15.26 -6.00 0.92
CA LEU A 79 -15.38 -5.81 2.35
C LEU A 79 -15.93 -4.42 2.65
N LYS A 80 -17.15 -4.33 3.19
CA LYS A 80 -17.73 -3.06 3.62
C LYS A 80 -17.64 -2.91 5.13
N ILE A 81 -16.91 -1.90 5.60
CA ILE A 81 -16.80 -1.52 7.02
C ILE A 81 -17.44 -0.15 7.18
N ALA A 82 -18.58 -0.11 7.88
CA ALA A 82 -19.42 1.09 7.98
C ALA A 82 -19.73 1.68 6.58
N ASP A 83 -19.32 2.91 6.31
CA ASP A 83 -19.54 3.60 5.04
C ASP A 83 -18.35 3.48 4.06
N THR A 84 -17.33 2.70 4.42
CA THR A 84 -16.10 2.55 3.65
C THR A 84 -16.05 1.15 3.03
N ALA A 85 -15.75 1.08 1.73
CA ALA A 85 -15.67 -0.17 0.98
C ALA A 85 -14.22 -0.46 0.59
N PHE A 86 -13.77 -1.68 0.87
CA PHE A 86 -12.46 -2.21 0.54
C PHE A 86 -12.63 -3.45 -0.32
N ARG A 87 -11.57 -3.86 -1.02
CA ARG A 87 -11.48 -5.22 -1.56
C ARG A 87 -10.46 -6.01 -0.76
N GLU A 88 -10.88 -7.10 -0.15
CA GLU A 88 -10.03 -7.93 0.69
C GLU A 88 -9.61 -9.22 -0.01
N CYS A 89 -8.41 -9.70 0.35
CA CYS A 89 -7.95 -11.03 0.02
C CYS A 89 -8.13 -11.95 1.22
N LEU A 90 -9.02 -12.93 1.12
CA LEU A 90 -9.27 -13.91 2.19
C LEU A 90 -8.08 -14.86 2.46
N ARG A 91 -7.00 -14.79 1.68
CA ARG A 91 -5.80 -15.63 1.86
C ARG A 91 -4.69 -14.95 2.64
N CYS A 92 -4.45 -13.67 2.39
CA CYS A 92 -3.34 -12.91 3.00
C CYS A 92 -3.78 -11.69 3.80
N ASP A 93 -5.09 -11.51 4.02
CA ASP A 93 -5.68 -10.37 4.73
C ASP A 93 -5.27 -9.00 4.15
N GLY A 94 -4.88 -8.99 2.86
CA GLY A 94 -4.48 -7.79 2.16
C GLY A 94 -5.70 -7.00 1.68
N LEU A 95 -5.60 -5.67 1.72
CA LEU A 95 -6.70 -4.77 1.42
C LEU A 95 -6.36 -3.85 0.24
N TRP A 96 -7.34 -3.65 -0.62
CA TRP A 96 -7.32 -2.66 -1.69
C TRP A 96 -8.34 -1.57 -1.37
N ALA A 97 -7.88 -0.33 -1.35
CA ALA A 97 -8.75 0.85 -1.27
C ALA A 97 -8.51 1.71 -2.51
N ASP A 98 -9.59 2.21 -3.11
CA ASP A 98 -9.46 3.24 -4.14
C ASP A 98 -8.90 4.55 -3.53
N VAL A 99 -8.40 5.44 -4.39
CA VAL A 99 -7.78 6.71 -3.96
C VAL A 99 -8.72 7.53 -3.08
N ALA A 100 -9.98 7.70 -3.49
CA ALA A 100 -10.93 8.56 -2.78
C ALA A 100 -11.30 7.97 -1.41
N THR A 101 -11.45 6.65 -1.34
CA THR A 101 -11.74 5.91 -0.11
C THR A 101 -10.58 5.99 0.87
N PHE A 102 -9.34 5.85 0.40
CA PHE A 102 -8.17 6.00 1.26
C PHE A 102 -8.00 7.44 1.77
N GLU A 103 -8.15 8.44 0.91
CA GLU A 103 -8.06 9.86 1.29
C GLU A 103 -9.08 10.24 2.35
N ARG A 104 -10.36 9.82 2.18
CA ARG A 104 -11.40 10.04 3.19
C ARG A 104 -11.05 9.42 4.53
N LEU A 105 -10.56 8.18 4.53
CA LEU A 105 -10.17 7.48 5.75
C LEU A 105 -9.05 8.23 6.50
N CYS A 106 -8.06 8.78 5.79
CA CYS A 106 -7.01 9.58 6.43
C CYS A 106 -7.56 10.86 7.07
N VAL A 107 -8.42 11.60 6.35
CA VAL A 107 -9.01 12.85 6.85
C VAL A 107 -9.88 12.60 8.09
N GLU A 108 -10.79 11.64 8.02
CA GLU A 108 -11.69 11.32 9.15
C GLU A 108 -10.92 10.91 10.41
N ARG A 109 -9.86 10.11 10.26
CA ARG A 109 -9.04 9.67 11.39
C ARG A 109 -8.20 10.80 11.96
N GLU A 110 -7.71 11.71 11.12
CA GLU A 110 -6.98 12.89 11.57
C GLU A 110 -7.89 13.86 12.32
N GLU A 111 -9.09 14.14 11.82
CA GLU A 111 -10.09 14.96 12.50
C GLU A 111 -10.51 14.34 13.84
N GLN A 112 -10.76 13.03 13.86
CA GLN A 112 -11.05 12.31 15.11
C GLN A 112 -9.89 12.38 16.10
N SER A 113 -8.64 12.23 15.65
CA SER A 113 -7.46 12.37 16.50
C SER A 113 -7.32 13.79 17.06
N ALA A 114 -7.55 14.82 16.24
CA ALA A 114 -7.52 16.22 16.67
C ALA A 114 -8.56 16.52 17.76
N VAL A 115 -9.73 15.87 17.70
CA VAL A 115 -10.79 15.98 18.72
C VAL A 115 -10.49 15.15 19.97
N MET A 116 -9.84 13.99 19.82
CA MET A 116 -9.53 13.04 20.90
C MET A 116 -8.14 13.24 21.53
N GLY A 117 -7.50 14.41 21.33
CA GLY A 117 -6.13 14.76 21.77
C GLY A 117 -5.84 14.77 23.28
N PHE A 118 -6.52 13.95 24.07
CA PHE A 118 -6.23 13.64 25.47
C PHE A 118 -6.34 12.12 25.67
N ILE A 119 -5.23 11.40 25.48
CA ILE A 119 -4.76 10.26 26.26
C ILE A 119 -3.44 9.82 25.61
N GLY A 120 -2.44 9.62 26.46
CA GLY A 120 -1.03 9.69 26.10
C GLY A 120 -0.44 8.44 25.44
N ASP A 121 0.65 8.74 24.75
CA ASP A 121 1.94 8.06 24.59
C ASP A 121 1.99 6.53 24.73
N ARG A 122 2.42 5.86 23.65
CA ARG A 122 2.88 4.47 23.69
C ARG A 122 3.76 4.09 22.49
N GLU A 123 4.71 3.22 22.77
CA GLU A 123 5.98 3.00 22.07
C GLU A 123 5.89 2.60 20.59
N SER A 124 6.82 3.13 19.79
CA SER A 124 7.02 2.76 18.39
C SER A 124 7.64 1.36 18.27
N HIS A 125 6.92 0.40 17.71
CA HIS A 125 7.48 -0.89 17.32
C HIS A 125 8.33 -0.75 16.04
N THR A 126 9.60 -1.15 16.13
CA THR A 126 10.54 -1.18 15.00
C THR A 126 10.19 -2.32 14.04
N VAL A 127 10.02 -1.97 12.76
CA VAL A 127 9.61 -2.91 11.71
C VAL A 127 10.82 -3.71 11.23
N SER A 128 10.69 -5.04 11.20
CA SER A 128 11.69 -5.95 10.63
C SER A 128 11.75 -5.77 9.11
N ALA A 129 12.97 -5.81 8.56
CA ALA A 129 13.22 -5.67 7.13
C ALA A 129 12.67 -6.88 6.36
N SER A 130 11.42 -6.76 5.87
CA SER A 130 10.81 -7.74 4.99
C SER A 130 11.41 -7.66 3.57
N LYS A 131 11.45 -8.81 2.88
CA LYS A 131 11.97 -8.94 1.51
C LYS A 131 11.24 -7.96 0.58
N ILE A 132 11.97 -7.07 -0.08
CA ILE A 132 11.39 -6.08 -1.00
C ILE A 132 10.76 -6.81 -2.19
N SER A 133 9.43 -6.74 -2.32
CA SER A 133 8.68 -7.33 -3.43
C SER A 133 7.61 -6.36 -3.90
N TYR A 134 7.82 -5.81 -5.10
CA TYR A 134 6.85 -4.96 -5.80
C TYR A 134 5.67 -5.79 -6.30
N VAL A 135 4.48 -5.23 -6.20
CA VAL A 135 3.22 -5.90 -6.55
C VAL A 135 2.47 -5.16 -7.66
N PRO A 136 1.81 -5.87 -8.59
CA PRO A 136 0.99 -5.25 -9.62
C PRO A 136 -0.31 -4.69 -9.04
N CYS A 137 -0.84 -3.62 -9.62
CA CYS A 137 -2.15 -3.07 -9.28
C CYS A 137 -3.28 -4.05 -9.66
N PRO A 138 -4.26 -4.31 -8.77
CA PRO A 138 -5.41 -5.17 -9.09
C PRO A 138 -6.25 -4.68 -10.28
N ASP A 139 -6.27 -3.37 -10.54
CA ASP A 139 -7.10 -2.76 -11.60
C ASP A 139 -6.38 -2.61 -12.95
N CYS A 140 -5.07 -2.26 -12.97
CA CYS A 140 -4.34 -2.01 -14.22
C CYS A 140 -3.10 -2.87 -14.44
N SER A 141 -2.78 -3.76 -13.51
CA SER A 141 -1.60 -4.63 -13.55
C SER A 141 -0.23 -3.92 -13.59
N GLN A 142 -0.18 -2.58 -13.53
CA GLN A 142 1.08 -1.84 -13.43
C GLN A 142 1.71 -2.04 -12.05
N LEU A 143 3.04 -2.13 -11.99
CA LEU A 143 3.76 -2.23 -10.72
C LEU A 143 3.50 -0.98 -9.86
N MET A 144 3.14 -1.22 -8.60
CA MET A 144 2.84 -0.18 -7.64
C MET A 144 4.12 0.34 -6.98
N ASN A 145 4.09 1.61 -6.57
CA ASN A 145 5.22 2.25 -5.91
C ASN A 145 5.12 2.05 -4.41
N ARG A 146 6.16 1.46 -3.82
CA ARG A 146 6.32 1.38 -2.36
C ARG A 146 6.61 2.76 -1.79
N SER A 147 5.83 3.18 -0.80
CA SER A 147 6.03 4.43 -0.08
C SER A 147 5.88 4.21 1.41
N ASN A 148 6.77 4.82 2.20
CA ASN A 148 6.56 4.93 3.64
C ASN A 148 5.42 5.92 3.91
N PHE A 149 4.38 5.50 4.62
CA PHE A 149 3.23 6.34 4.91
C PHE A 149 3.65 7.56 5.75
N ALA A 150 3.17 8.74 5.34
CA ALA A 150 3.61 10.05 5.86
C ALA A 150 5.14 10.26 5.90
N ARG A 151 5.91 9.45 5.13
CA ARG A 151 7.39 9.39 5.15
C ARG A 151 8.02 9.16 6.53
N ALA A 152 7.21 8.84 7.54
CA ALA A 152 7.63 8.83 8.94
C ALA A 152 7.04 7.68 9.76
N SER A 153 5.97 7.02 9.30
CA SER A 153 5.27 6.00 10.10
C SER A 153 6.02 4.68 10.19
N GLY A 154 6.92 4.40 9.23
CA GLY A 154 7.57 3.10 9.09
C GLY A 154 6.68 2.03 8.45
N VAL A 155 5.44 2.36 8.09
CA VAL A 155 4.51 1.47 7.39
C VAL A 155 4.68 1.66 5.88
N ILE A 156 5.01 0.59 5.16
CA ILE A 156 5.28 0.65 3.72
C ILE A 156 4.02 0.25 2.94
N ILE A 157 3.40 1.18 2.25
CA ILE A 157 2.22 0.91 1.41
C ILE A 157 2.58 0.85 -0.07
N ASP A 158 1.81 0.08 -0.85
CA ASP A 158 1.98 -0.05 -2.30
C ASP A 158 0.93 0.81 -3.03
N ILE A 159 1.39 1.86 -3.73
CA ILE A 159 0.51 2.88 -4.32
C ILE A 159 0.46 2.75 -5.85
N CYS A 160 -0.76 2.62 -6.39
CA CYS A 160 -1.04 2.90 -7.79
C CYS A 160 -1.54 4.34 -7.93
N LYS A 161 -0.80 5.19 -8.63
CA LYS A 161 -1.13 6.62 -8.82
C LYS A 161 -2.52 6.88 -9.43
N ARG A 162 -3.11 5.88 -10.11
CA ARG A 162 -4.39 6.02 -10.82
C ARG A 162 -5.58 5.43 -10.09
N HIS A 163 -5.39 4.32 -9.39
CA HIS A 163 -6.51 3.49 -8.94
C HIS A 163 -6.64 3.43 -7.43
N GLY A 164 -5.54 3.37 -6.68
CA GLY A 164 -5.64 3.16 -5.25
C GLY A 164 -4.37 2.72 -4.56
N VAL A 165 -4.56 2.22 -3.34
CA VAL A 165 -3.52 1.79 -2.42
C VAL A 165 -3.79 0.36 -2.00
N TRP A 166 -2.73 -0.44 -2.03
CA TRP A 166 -2.70 -1.79 -1.49
C TRP A 166 -2.03 -1.77 -0.11
N PHE A 167 -2.66 -2.47 0.83
CA PHE A 167 -2.16 -2.72 2.18
C PHE A 167 -1.94 -4.22 2.32
N ASP A 168 -0.73 -4.63 2.69
CA ASP A 168 -0.50 -5.98 3.19
C ASP A 168 -1.12 -6.12 4.61
N ALA A 169 -1.14 -7.35 5.12
CA ALA A 169 -1.68 -7.63 6.44
C ALA A 169 -1.07 -6.70 7.51
N GLU A 170 -1.92 -6.21 8.41
CA GLU A 170 -1.57 -5.31 9.52
C GLU A 170 -1.12 -3.88 9.16
N GLU A 171 -0.96 -3.52 7.88
CA GLU A 171 -0.50 -2.18 7.51
C GLU A 171 -1.57 -1.11 7.76
N LEU A 172 -2.83 -1.37 7.39
CA LEU A 172 -3.93 -0.42 7.61
C LEU A 172 -4.18 -0.14 9.11
N PRO A 173 -4.26 -1.14 10.01
CA PRO A 173 -4.32 -0.90 11.45
C PRO A 173 -3.19 -0.02 11.99
N ARG A 174 -1.94 -0.26 11.56
CA ARG A 174 -0.78 0.54 12.00
C ARG A 174 -0.84 1.99 11.48
N ILE A 175 -1.39 2.21 10.29
CA ILE A 175 -1.63 3.56 9.77
C ILE A 175 -2.67 4.29 10.64
N ILE A 176 -3.76 3.62 11.01
CA ILE A 176 -4.80 4.20 11.87
C ILE A 176 -4.20 4.58 13.23
N GLU A 177 -3.39 3.70 13.83
CA GLU A 177 -2.69 3.97 15.09
C GLU A 177 -1.70 5.15 14.98
N PHE A 178 -0.93 5.21 13.89
CA PHE A 178 -0.03 6.33 13.61
C PHE A 178 -0.78 7.67 13.49
N ILE A 179 -1.94 7.69 12.81
CA ILE A 179 -2.77 8.90 12.72
C ILE A 179 -3.33 9.27 14.09
N GLN A 180 -3.85 8.30 14.83
CA GLN A 180 -4.48 8.53 16.15
C GLN A 180 -3.50 9.07 17.20
N SER A 181 -2.23 8.64 17.14
CA SER A 181 -1.14 9.13 17.99
C SER A 181 -0.62 10.52 17.60
N GLY A 182 -1.23 11.19 16.61
CA GLY A 182 -0.79 12.50 16.13
C GLY A 182 0.44 12.45 15.22
N GLY A 183 0.79 11.27 14.69
CA GLY A 183 1.95 11.07 13.82
C GLY A 183 1.93 11.94 12.56
N MET A 184 0.74 12.30 12.06
CA MET A 184 0.59 13.19 10.90
C MET A 184 1.15 14.59 11.16
N GLU A 185 0.93 15.14 12.35
CA GLU A 185 1.44 16.47 12.71
C GLU A 185 2.97 16.43 12.91
N LEU A 186 3.47 15.40 13.58
CA LEU A 186 4.91 15.16 13.73
C LEU A 186 5.60 15.00 12.36
N ALA A 187 4.96 14.32 11.41
CA ALA A 187 5.48 14.16 10.06
C ALA A 187 5.57 15.51 9.31
N ARG A 188 4.54 16.36 9.38
CA ARG A 188 4.56 17.71 8.78
C ARG A 188 5.66 18.59 9.37
N GLN A 189 5.86 18.54 10.69
CA GLN A 189 6.90 19.30 11.37
C GLN A 189 8.30 18.87 10.92
N LYS A 190 8.56 17.56 10.86
CA LYS A 190 9.82 17.02 10.34
C LYS A 190 10.07 17.43 8.88
N GLU A 191 9.07 17.30 8.02
CA GLU A 191 9.18 17.68 6.61
C GLU A 191 9.51 19.18 6.45
N LYS A 192 8.89 20.05 7.24
CA LYS A 192 9.19 21.48 7.22
C LYS A 192 10.66 21.76 7.58
N VAL A 193 11.17 21.13 8.63
CA VAL A 193 12.57 21.28 9.06
C VAL A 193 13.51 20.77 7.97
N GLU A 194 13.25 19.60 7.38
CA GLU A 194 14.06 19.04 6.29
C GLU A 194 14.10 19.95 5.07
N ILE A 195 12.96 20.52 4.65
CA ILE A 195 12.89 21.46 3.53
C ILE A 195 13.69 22.73 3.82
N GLU A 196 13.61 23.27 5.03
CA GLU A 196 14.37 24.45 5.45
C GLU A 196 15.89 24.18 5.43
N GLU A 197 16.32 23.02 5.94
CA GLU A 197 17.72 22.60 5.88
C GLU A 197 18.20 22.42 4.44
N GLN A 198 17.43 21.75 3.58
CA GLN A 198 17.75 21.58 2.16
C GLN A 198 17.88 22.93 1.45
N ARG A 199 16.97 23.87 1.70
CA ARG A 199 17.04 25.23 1.16
C ARG A 199 18.29 25.97 1.61
N LYS A 200 18.70 25.80 2.88
CA LYS A 200 19.93 26.40 3.40
C LYS A 200 21.17 25.83 2.71
N ARG A 201 21.26 24.49 2.57
CA ARG A 201 22.36 23.82 1.86
C ARG A 201 22.49 24.28 0.41
N LEU A 202 21.36 24.33 -0.32
CA LEU A 202 21.35 24.80 -1.71
C LEU A 202 21.84 26.25 -1.84
N ARG A 203 21.47 27.15 -0.92
CA ARG A 203 21.96 28.54 -0.91
C ARG A 203 23.47 28.61 -0.66
N GLU A 204 23.99 27.79 0.26
CA GLU A 204 25.42 27.72 0.54
C GLU A 204 26.21 27.17 -0.66
N GLU A 205 25.70 26.15 -1.33
CA GLU A 205 26.29 25.61 -2.57
C GLU A 205 26.26 26.65 -3.69
N GLN A 206 25.13 27.31 -3.94
CA GLN A 206 25.03 28.40 -4.93
C GLN A 206 26.02 29.53 -4.64
N ARG A 207 26.24 29.88 -3.36
CA ARG A 207 27.24 30.90 -2.99
C ARG A 207 28.67 30.44 -3.24
N LYS A 208 28.97 29.15 -3.07
CA LYS A 208 30.30 28.58 -3.39
C LYS A 208 30.54 28.58 -4.91
N TYR A 209 29.61 28.07 -5.70
CA TYR A 209 29.74 28.04 -7.17
C TYR A 209 29.68 29.44 -7.80
N GLY A 210 28.90 30.37 -7.23
CA GLY A 210 28.86 31.78 -7.68
C GLY A 210 30.09 32.59 -7.29
N ALA A 211 30.92 32.12 -6.36
CA ALA A 211 32.21 32.72 -6.02
C ALA A 211 33.37 32.15 -6.86
N GLU A 212 33.13 31.07 -7.61
CA GLU A 212 34.08 30.42 -8.53
C GLU A 212 33.73 30.70 -10.01
N GLU A 213 33.32 31.93 -10.37
CA GLU A 213 33.52 32.35 -11.77
C GLU A 213 35.03 32.43 -12.01
N PRO A 214 35.60 31.60 -12.91
CA PRO A 214 36.99 31.79 -13.30
C PRO A 214 37.06 33.13 -14.04
N GLN A 215 37.93 34.02 -13.58
CA GLN A 215 38.51 35.04 -14.45
C GLN A 215 39.33 34.35 -15.55
N THR A 216 38.68 33.67 -16.49
CA THR A 216 39.30 33.32 -17.78
C THR A 216 38.82 34.37 -18.77
N GLY A 217 39.72 35.30 -19.06
CA GLY A 217 39.50 36.42 -19.95
C GLY A 217 39.12 35.97 -21.37
N LEU A 218 37.82 35.82 -21.62
CA LEU A 218 37.24 35.73 -22.96
C LEU A 218 36.30 36.90 -23.28
N GLY A 219 36.37 37.98 -22.50
CA GLY A 219 35.60 39.21 -22.72
C GLY A 219 36.15 40.13 -23.83
N SER A 220 37.25 39.79 -24.50
CA SER A 220 37.89 40.66 -25.50
C SER A 220 37.75 40.23 -26.97
N ILE A 221 37.02 39.14 -27.28
CA ILE A 221 37.03 38.58 -28.66
C ILE A 221 35.80 38.99 -29.50
N PHE A 222 34.74 39.58 -28.93
CA PHE A 222 33.57 40.02 -29.72
C PHE A 222 33.56 41.50 -30.08
N ALA A 223 34.72 42.05 -30.42
CA ALA A 223 34.86 43.33 -31.11
C ALA A 223 35.66 43.17 -32.41
N SER A 224 35.20 42.30 -33.32
CA SER A 224 35.49 42.49 -34.75
C SER A 224 34.48 41.74 -35.61
N ASP A 225 34.05 42.43 -36.67
CA ASP A 225 33.14 41.99 -37.72
C ASP A 225 33.44 40.60 -38.24
N SER A 226 32.45 39.70 -38.20
CA SER A 226 32.23 38.59 -39.17
C SER A 226 31.08 37.69 -38.68
N ASN A 227 29.85 38.20 -38.64
CA ASN A 227 28.70 37.43 -38.13
C ASN A 227 27.52 37.43 -39.12
N ALA A 228 27.67 36.71 -40.24
CA ALA A 228 26.57 36.43 -41.17
C ALA A 228 26.30 34.93 -41.41
N SER A 229 27.26 34.03 -41.14
CA SER A 229 27.11 32.62 -41.55
C SER A 229 26.67 31.64 -40.46
N ILE A 230 26.76 32.00 -39.17
CA ILE A 230 26.47 31.06 -38.06
C ILE A 230 25.03 31.19 -37.55
N ARG A 231 24.37 32.35 -37.78
CA ARG A 231 22.97 32.58 -37.37
C ARG A 231 21.93 31.79 -38.17
N SER A 232 22.27 31.22 -39.33
CA SER A 232 21.34 30.46 -40.17
C SER A 232 21.23 28.97 -39.79
N PHE A 233 22.20 28.42 -39.04
CA PHE A 233 22.25 26.97 -38.77
C PHE A 233 21.40 26.55 -37.57
N VAL A 234 21.29 27.39 -36.53
CA VAL A 234 20.62 27.03 -35.26
C VAL A 234 19.09 27.18 -35.32
N ARG A 235 18.53 27.82 -36.37
CA ARG A 235 17.08 28.05 -36.49
C ARG A 235 16.29 26.92 -37.16
N ARG A 236 16.94 25.82 -37.55
CA ARG A 236 16.34 24.71 -38.32
C ARG A 236 16.22 23.39 -37.54
N LEU A 237 16.44 23.40 -36.23
CA LEU A 237 16.37 22.19 -35.38
C LEU A 237 15.20 22.18 -34.39
N PHE A 238 14.28 23.15 -34.48
CA PHE A 238 13.05 23.20 -33.68
C PHE A 238 11.84 23.66 -34.51
N ASP A 239 11.59 22.95 -35.61
CA ASP A 239 10.24 22.73 -36.19
C ASP A 239 10.05 21.21 -36.30
#